data_AF-A0A0F9BES1-F1
#
_entry.id   AF-A0A0F9BES1-F1
#
_cell.length_a   1.000
_cell.length_b   1.000
_cell.length_c   1.000
_cell.angle_alpha   90.00
_cell.angle_beta   90.00
_cell.angle_gamma   90.00
#
_symmetry.space_group_name_H-M   'P 1'
#
loop_
_entity.id
_entity.type
_entity.pdbx_description
1 polymer ?
#
loop_
_entity_poly.entity_id
_entity_poly.type
_entity_poly.pdbx_seq_one_letter_code
_entity_poly.pdbx_strand_id
1 'polypeptide(L)'
;MVEVNNKIIVTGNERAKIGVYICHCGVNIGGVVSVPDLIKYSLTLPNVEIAQEYKFFCSEVGQNMIKKDIQSGLINRVLVAACSPRMHETTFRLVLKEAGLNQFLYEQANIREHATWVHMKEPENAHEKAKDLIRMSVAKVRELEPLEVKKVPINPTCL
;
A
#
# COMPACT_ATOMS: atom_id res chain seq x y z
N MET A 1 5.49 18.77 10.34
CA MET A 1 5.82 17.72 9.36
C MET A 1 7.31 17.47 9.46
N VAL A 2 7.76 16.24 9.74
CA VAL A 2 9.19 15.93 9.76
C VAL A 2 9.71 16.01 8.32
N GLU A 3 10.66 16.92 8.07
CA GLU A 3 11.40 16.95 6.82
C GLU A 3 12.36 15.76 6.81
N VAL A 4 11.95 14.68 6.16
CA VAL A 4 12.82 13.56 5.89
C VAL A 4 13.69 13.93 4.69
N ASN A 5 14.93 14.32 4.96
CA ASN A 5 15.94 14.71 3.96
C ASN A 5 16.59 13.49 3.29
N ASN A 6 15.80 12.51 2.88
CA ASN A 6 16.30 11.43 2.03
C ASN A 6 16.12 11.85 0.56
N LYS A 7 17.24 11.86 -0.17
CA LYS A 7 17.28 12.10 -1.62
C LYS A 7 16.35 11.08 -2.27
N ILE A 8 15.32 11.53 -3.01
CA ILE A 8 14.43 10.63 -3.74
C ILE A 8 15.26 9.92 -4.82
N ILE A 9 15.38 8.60 -4.72
CA ILE A 9 16.28 7.80 -5.58
C ILE A 9 15.53 7.31 -6.84
N VAL A 10 14.20 7.21 -6.78
CA VAL A 10 13.37 6.62 -7.84
C VAL A 10 12.50 7.69 -8.50
N THR A 11 12.75 7.94 -9.79
CA THR A 11 12.10 8.98 -10.63
C THR A 11 10.85 8.50 -11.35
N GLY A 12 10.44 7.25 -11.18
CA GLY A 12 9.24 6.70 -11.83
C GLY A 12 9.37 6.38 -13.32
N ASN A 13 10.47 6.77 -13.98
CA ASN A 13 10.76 6.50 -15.40
C ASN A 13 11.25 5.07 -15.69
N GLU A 14 11.43 4.26 -14.66
CA GLU A 14 11.85 2.86 -14.77
C GLU A 14 10.65 1.92 -14.82
N ARG A 15 10.86 0.69 -15.28
CA ARG A 15 9.85 -0.38 -15.20
C ARG A 15 9.30 -0.48 -13.77
N ALA A 16 7.98 -0.53 -13.64
CA ALA A 16 7.32 -0.74 -12.35
C ALA A 16 7.71 -2.10 -11.75
N LYS A 17 8.12 -2.07 -10.48
CA LYS A 17 8.43 -3.18 -9.58
C LYS A 17 7.57 -3.01 -8.34
N ILE A 18 6.44 -3.70 -8.30
CA ILE A 18 5.39 -3.49 -7.31
C ILE A 18 5.59 -4.47 -6.15
N GLY A 19 5.63 -3.92 -4.93
CA GLY A 19 5.49 -4.70 -3.70
C GLY A 19 4.04 -4.66 -3.22
N VAL A 20 3.42 -5.84 -3.09
CA VAL A 20 2.05 -5.98 -2.59
C VAL A 20 2.08 -6.46 -1.13
N TYR A 21 1.48 -5.69 -0.23
CA TYR A 21 1.49 -5.97 1.20
C TYR A 21 0.06 -6.19 1.71
N ILE A 22 -0.28 -7.42 2.07
CA ILE A 22 -1.65 -7.82 2.41
C ILE A 22 -1.80 -8.00 3.92
N CYS A 23 -2.57 -7.11 4.54
CA CYS A 23 -2.74 -7.08 5.98
C CYS A 23 -3.81 -8.08 6.43
N HIS A 24 -3.53 -8.87 7.48
CA HIS A 24 -4.56 -9.67 8.15
C HIS A 24 -5.49 -8.81 9.01
N CYS A 25 -4.95 -7.72 9.56
CA CYS A 25 -5.62 -6.86 10.54
C CYS A 25 -6.19 -7.68 11.72
N GLY A 26 -5.41 -8.63 12.22
CA GLY A 26 -5.88 -9.67 13.13
C GLY A 26 -6.91 -10.56 12.44
N VAL A 27 -8.14 -10.59 12.95
CA VAL A 27 -9.24 -11.35 12.35
C VAL A 27 -10.13 -10.51 11.43
N ASN A 28 -9.89 -9.20 11.32
CA ASN A 28 -10.77 -8.30 10.57
C ASN A 28 -10.73 -8.54 9.06
N ILE A 29 -9.57 -8.91 8.51
CA ILE A 29 -9.44 -9.37 7.12
C ILE A 29 -9.20 -10.87 7.11
N GLY A 30 -8.18 -11.34 7.82
CA GLY A 30 -7.77 -12.75 7.82
C GLY A 30 -8.78 -13.73 8.42
N GLY A 31 -9.81 -13.24 9.11
CA GLY A 31 -10.93 -14.06 9.61
C GLY A 31 -12.05 -14.28 8.59
N VAL A 32 -12.06 -13.53 7.48
CA VAL A 32 -13.11 -13.62 6.44
C VAL A 32 -12.55 -14.13 5.12
N VAL A 33 -11.33 -13.74 4.76
CA VAL A 33 -10.69 -14.11 3.49
C VAL A 33 -9.32 -14.75 3.72
N SER A 34 -8.93 -15.69 2.85
CA SER A 34 -7.60 -16.31 2.86
C SER A 34 -6.53 -15.34 2.39
N VAL A 35 -5.80 -14.72 3.32
CA VAL A 35 -4.66 -13.84 2.98
C VAL A 35 -3.56 -14.58 2.21
N PRO A 36 -3.17 -15.83 2.56
CA PRO A 36 -2.18 -16.57 1.79
C PRO A 36 -2.57 -16.79 0.32
N ASP A 37 -3.86 -17.00 0.02
CA ASP A 37 -4.30 -17.11 -1.37
C ASP A 37 -4.32 -15.77 -2.10
N LEU A 38 -4.61 -14.66 -1.40
CA LEU A 38 -4.46 -13.33 -1.98
C LEU A 38 -2.99 -13.01 -2.31
N ILE A 39 -2.03 -13.53 -1.54
CA ILE A 39 -0.59 -13.45 -1.84
C ILE A 39 -0.28 -14.17 -3.15
N LYS A 40 -0.68 -15.45 -3.26
CA LYS A 40 -0.47 -16.25 -4.47
C LYS A 40 -1.08 -15.57 -5.69
N TYR A 41 -2.32 -15.09 -5.56
CA TYR A 41 -3.00 -14.35 -6.62
C TYR A 41 -2.23 -13.08 -7.01
N SER A 42 -1.79 -12.28 -6.04
CA SER A 42 -1.08 -11.02 -6.30
C SER A 42 0.20 -11.23 -7.11
N LEU A 43 0.93 -12.32 -6.87
CA LEU A 43 2.14 -12.69 -7.61
C LEU A 43 1.88 -13.04 -9.08
N THR A 44 0.64 -13.34 -9.47
CA THR A 44 0.27 -13.57 -10.87
C THR A 44 0.03 -12.28 -11.66
N LEU A 45 -0.06 -11.14 -10.97
CA LEU A 45 -0.39 -9.87 -11.60
C LEU A 45 0.85 -9.20 -12.22
N PRO A 46 0.68 -8.43 -13.32
CA PRO A 46 1.80 -7.78 -13.98
C PRO A 46 2.58 -6.87 -13.04
N ASN A 47 3.92 -6.89 -13.18
CA ASN A 47 4.85 -6.04 -12.44
C ASN A 47 4.90 -6.24 -10.93
N VAL A 48 4.20 -7.24 -10.37
CA VAL A 48 4.32 -7.61 -8.96
C VAL A 48 5.58 -8.47 -8.78
N GLU A 49 6.60 -7.90 -8.15
CA GLU A 49 7.88 -8.58 -7.91
C GLU A 49 7.89 -9.32 -6.58
N ILE A 50 7.18 -8.78 -5.58
CA ILE A 50 7.01 -9.42 -4.27
C ILE A 50 5.56 -9.23 -3.77
N ALA A 51 5.08 -10.22 -3.04
CA ALA A 51 3.86 -10.12 -2.25
C ALA A 51 4.12 -10.69 -0.86
N GLN A 52 3.79 -9.92 0.18
CA GLN A 52 4.02 -10.30 1.58
C GLN A 52 2.76 -10.11 2.42
N GLU A 53 2.57 -11.01 3.39
CA GLU A 53 1.52 -10.91 4.38
C GLU A 53 2.09 -10.58 5.76
N TYR A 54 1.33 -9.83 6.55
CA TYR A 54 1.66 -9.58 7.94
C TYR A 54 0.42 -9.24 8.75
N LYS A 55 0.50 -9.44 10.08
CA LYS A 55 -0.64 -9.23 10.98
C LYS A 55 -1.13 -7.78 10.95
N PHE A 56 -0.20 -6.82 10.99
CA PHE A 56 -0.50 -5.39 11.06
C PHE A 56 0.55 -4.58 10.29
N PHE A 57 0.32 -4.30 9.01
CA PHE A 57 1.27 -3.51 8.22
C PHE A 57 1.44 -2.05 8.69
N CYS A 58 0.46 -1.51 9.43
CA CYS A 58 0.58 -0.19 10.04
C CYS A 58 1.46 -0.17 11.30
N SER A 59 1.84 -1.33 11.87
CA SER A 59 2.76 -1.38 12.99
C SER A 59 4.20 -1.11 12.55
N GLU A 60 5.06 -0.72 13.49
CA GLU A 60 6.48 -0.46 13.21
C GLU A 60 7.18 -1.63 12.48
N VAL A 61 6.89 -2.88 12.88
CA VAL A 61 7.44 -4.07 12.22
C VAL A 61 7.00 -4.16 10.76
N GLY A 62 5.70 -3.98 10.50
CA GLY A 62 5.16 -4.01 9.15
C GLY A 62 5.69 -2.88 8.27
N GLN A 63 5.79 -1.67 8.82
CA GLN A 63 6.39 -0.52 8.14
C GLN A 63 7.86 -0.78 7.80
N ASN A 64 8.63 -1.37 8.71
CA ASN A 64 10.04 -1.69 8.49
C ASN A 64 10.25 -2.78 7.42
N MET A 65 9.31 -3.71 7.24
CA MET A 65 9.36 -4.66 6.11
C MET A 65 9.29 -3.91 4.78
N ILE A 66 8.30 -3.01 4.62
CA ILE A 66 8.14 -2.19 3.41
C ILE A 66 9.40 -1.35 3.15
N LYS A 67 9.95 -0.69 4.18
CA LYS A 67 11.17 0.12 4.05
C LYS A 67 12.36 -0.70 3.55
N LYS A 68 12.57 -1.90 4.09
CA LYS A 68 13.68 -2.79 3.69
C LYS A 68 13.59 -3.20 2.22
N ASP A 69 12.39 -3.50 1.74
CA ASP A 69 12.19 -3.89 0.34
C ASP A 69 12.42 -2.72 -0.63
N ILE A 70 12.00 -1.51 -0.23
CA ILE A 70 12.30 -0.28 -0.99
C ILE A 70 13.81 -0.04 -1.03
N GLN A 71 14.47 -0.05 0.14
CA GLN A 71 15.89 0.28 0.28
C GLN A 71 16.82 -0.75 -0.37
N SER A 72 16.41 -2.02 -0.43
CA SER A 72 17.14 -3.05 -1.17
C SER A 72 16.98 -2.93 -2.70
N GLY A 73 16.10 -2.05 -3.18
CA GLY A 73 15.84 -1.85 -4.60
C GLY A 73 14.99 -2.95 -5.23
N LEU A 74 14.41 -3.86 -4.43
CA LEU A 74 13.49 -4.90 -4.90
C LEU A 74 12.24 -4.30 -5.54
N ILE A 75 11.74 -3.20 -4.96
CA ILE A 75 10.52 -2.54 -5.40
C ILE A 75 10.69 -1.04 -5.57
N ASN A 76 9.86 -0.46 -6.44
CA ASN A 76 9.81 0.96 -6.73
C ASN A 76 8.36 1.50 -6.81
N ARG A 77 7.38 0.68 -6.42
CA ARG A 77 5.95 0.98 -6.26
C ARG A 77 5.42 0.15 -5.08
N VAL A 78 4.52 0.73 -4.28
CA VAL A 78 3.96 0.04 -3.10
C VAL A 78 2.45 -0.01 -3.19
N LEU A 79 1.89 -1.21 -3.06
CA LEU A 79 0.47 -1.43 -2.84
C LEU A 79 0.26 -2.05 -1.46
N VAL A 80 -0.56 -1.41 -0.61
CA VAL A 80 -1.01 -2.03 0.64
C VAL A 80 -2.48 -2.42 0.52
N ALA A 81 -2.78 -3.72 0.63
CA ALA A 81 -4.13 -4.24 0.68
C ALA A 81 -4.57 -4.41 2.15
N ALA A 82 -5.34 -3.44 2.66
CA ALA A 82 -5.69 -3.37 4.08
C ALA A 82 -6.99 -2.57 4.30
N CYS A 83 -6.93 -1.57 5.18
CA CYS A 83 -8.03 -0.68 5.55
C CYS A 83 -8.23 0.47 4.55
N SER A 84 -9.12 1.41 4.89
CA SER A 84 -9.36 2.61 4.11
C SER A 84 -8.13 3.53 3.99
N PRO A 85 -7.87 4.13 2.81
CA PRO A 85 -6.85 5.17 2.64
C PRO A 85 -7.14 6.40 3.51
N ARG A 86 -8.42 6.68 3.82
CA ARG A 86 -8.81 7.76 4.75
C ARG A 86 -8.20 7.61 6.16
N MET A 87 -7.76 6.40 6.51
CA MET A 87 -7.17 6.11 7.81
C MET A 87 -5.64 6.10 7.76
N HIS A 88 -5.03 5.33 6.86
CA HIS A 88 -3.58 5.05 6.90
C HIS A 88 -2.80 5.46 5.65
N GLU A 89 -3.39 6.14 4.68
CA GLU A 89 -2.66 6.60 3.49
C GLU A 89 -1.48 7.51 3.90
N THR A 90 -1.72 8.50 4.77
CA THR A 90 -0.65 9.38 5.28
C THR A 90 0.45 8.60 5.99
N THR A 91 0.09 7.54 6.74
CA THR A 91 1.06 6.67 7.42
C THR A 91 1.98 5.98 6.42
N PHE A 92 1.41 5.31 5.42
CA PHE A 92 2.22 4.57 4.44
C PHE A 92 2.98 5.52 3.49
N ARG A 93 2.42 6.67 3.13
CA ARG A 93 3.13 7.71 2.39
C ARG A 93 4.39 8.18 3.13
N LEU A 94 4.32 8.32 4.45
CA LEU A 94 5.48 8.63 5.28
C LEU A 94 6.52 7.49 5.26
N VAL A 95 6.08 6.23 5.32
CA VAL A 95 6.97 5.05 5.20
C VAL A 95 7.77 5.08 3.90
N LEU A 96 7.12 5.34 2.77
CA LEU A 96 7.79 5.46 1.47
C LEU A 96 8.81 6.62 1.48
N LYS A 97 8.39 7.78 1.97
CA LYS A 97 9.24 8.97 2.06
C LYS A 97 10.49 8.71 2.90
N GLU A 98 10.32 8.04 4.05
CA GLU A 98 11.43 7.65 4.93
C GLU A 98 12.37 6.64 4.27
N ALA A 99 11.84 5.75 3.43
CA ALA A 99 12.63 4.81 2.65
C ALA A 99 13.30 5.43 1.41
N GLY A 100 13.06 6.71 1.09
CA GLY A 100 13.62 7.39 -0.09
C GLY A 100 12.82 7.17 -1.39
N LEU A 101 11.60 6.65 -1.30
CA LEU A 101 10.66 6.51 -2.42
C LEU A 101 9.66 7.67 -2.43
N ASN A 102 9.31 8.16 -3.62
CA ASN A 102 8.30 9.20 -3.75
C ASN A 102 6.96 8.72 -3.18
N GLN A 103 6.38 9.50 -2.26
CA GLN A 103 5.17 9.11 -1.52
C GLN A 103 3.92 8.92 -2.39
N PHE A 104 3.92 9.44 -3.62
CA PHE A 104 2.80 9.29 -4.56
C PHE A 104 2.91 8.03 -5.43
N LEU A 105 4.01 7.27 -5.30
CA LEU A 105 4.18 5.94 -5.92
C LEU A 105 3.57 4.82 -5.04
N TYR A 106 2.45 5.15 -4.41
CA TYR A 106 1.75 4.38 -3.41
C TYR A 106 0.27 4.25 -3.78
N GLU A 107 -0.29 3.06 -3.61
CA GLU A 107 -1.72 2.82 -3.68
C GLU A 107 -2.18 1.97 -2.49
N GLN A 108 -3.46 2.10 -2.12
CA GLN A 108 -4.07 1.31 -1.06
C GLN A 108 -5.34 0.62 -1.56
N ALA A 109 -5.36 -0.72 -1.52
CA ALA A 109 -6.58 -1.49 -1.78
C ALA A 109 -7.35 -1.65 -0.46
N ASN A 110 -8.54 -1.06 -0.37
CA ASN A 110 -9.39 -1.18 0.80
C ASN A 110 -10.16 -2.51 0.77
N ILE A 111 -9.59 -3.55 1.39
CA ILE A 111 -10.21 -4.88 1.49
C ILE A 111 -10.87 -5.12 2.87
N ARG A 112 -10.78 -4.18 3.81
CA ARG A 112 -11.46 -4.28 5.11
C ARG A 112 -12.85 -3.66 5.09
N GLU A 113 -12.93 -2.33 5.12
CA GLU A 113 -14.21 -1.61 5.16
C GLU A 113 -15.05 -1.86 3.91
N HIS A 114 -14.42 -2.07 2.74
CA HIS A 114 -15.12 -2.24 1.47
C HIS A 114 -15.20 -3.70 0.99
N ALA A 115 -14.68 -4.67 1.75
CA ALA A 115 -14.88 -6.09 1.44
C ALA A 115 -15.18 -6.89 2.72
N THR A 116 -14.20 -7.22 3.55
CA THR A 116 -14.40 -8.21 4.62
C THR A 116 -15.44 -7.81 5.66
N TRP A 117 -15.51 -6.55 6.09
CA TRP A 117 -16.49 -6.10 7.08
C TRP A 117 -17.92 -6.05 6.56
N VAL A 118 -18.11 -5.81 5.27
CA VAL A 118 -19.46 -5.72 4.68
C VAL A 118 -19.95 -7.06 4.12
N HIS A 119 -19.05 -8.04 3.98
CA HIS A 119 -19.31 -9.35 3.37
C HIS A 119 -18.98 -10.52 4.30
N MET A 120 -19.05 -10.34 5.62
CA MET A 120 -18.69 -11.38 6.61
C MET A 120 -19.49 -12.68 6.47
N LYS A 121 -20.72 -12.59 5.93
CA LYS A 121 -21.61 -13.75 5.70
C LYS A 121 -21.44 -14.38 4.31
N GLU A 122 -20.60 -13.79 3.47
CA GLU A 122 -20.36 -14.22 2.09
C GLU A 122 -18.83 -14.24 1.81
N PRO A 123 -18.05 -15.05 2.53
CA PRO A 123 -16.59 -15.01 2.50
C PRO A 123 -16.00 -15.30 1.12
N GLU A 124 -16.64 -16.16 0.32
CA GLU A 124 -16.23 -16.44 -1.07
C GLU A 124 -16.36 -15.18 -1.95
N ASN A 125 -17.50 -14.49 -1.88
CA ASN A 125 -17.72 -13.22 -2.59
C ASN A 125 -16.77 -12.12 -2.07
N ALA A 126 -16.52 -12.08 -0.77
CA ALA A 126 -15.55 -11.16 -0.16
C ALA A 126 -14.13 -11.40 -0.70
N HIS A 127 -13.75 -12.66 -0.87
CA HIS A 127 -12.44 -13.08 -1.34
C HIS A 127 -12.23 -12.72 -2.82
N GLU A 128 -13.18 -13.03 -3.69
CA GLU A 128 -13.11 -12.64 -5.11
C GLU A 128 -13.12 -11.11 -5.25
N LYS A 129 -13.95 -10.40 -4.47
CA LYS A 129 -13.91 -8.94 -4.44
C LYS A 129 -12.55 -8.40 -3.97
N ALA A 130 -11.91 -9.02 -2.99
CA ALA A 130 -10.58 -8.61 -2.53
C ALA A 130 -9.52 -8.80 -3.62
N LYS A 131 -9.56 -9.91 -4.38
CA LYS A 131 -8.70 -10.12 -5.57
C LYS A 131 -8.90 -9.01 -6.59
N ASP A 132 -10.15 -8.67 -6.91
CA ASP A 132 -10.48 -7.63 -7.88
C ASP A 132 -9.98 -6.25 -7.45
N LEU A 133 -10.19 -5.89 -6.18
CA LEU A 133 -9.70 -4.64 -5.62
C LEU A 133 -8.16 -4.56 -5.68
N ILE A 134 -7.47 -5.64 -5.35
CA ILE A 134 -6.01 -5.72 -5.49
C ILE A 134 -5.61 -5.56 -6.95
N ARG A 135 -6.24 -6.28 -7.88
CA ARG A 135 -5.95 -6.19 -9.32
C ARG A 135 -6.15 -4.78 -9.87
N MET A 136 -7.23 -4.11 -9.49
CA MET A 136 -7.51 -2.72 -9.86
C MET A 136 -6.44 -1.78 -9.32
N SER A 137 -6.04 -1.94 -8.06
CA SER A 137 -4.99 -1.12 -7.46
C SER A 137 -3.60 -1.41 -8.04
N VAL A 138 -3.29 -2.66 -8.42
CA VAL A 138 -2.06 -2.99 -9.17
C VAL A 138 -2.05 -2.30 -10.53
N ALA A 139 -3.17 -2.32 -11.25
CA ALA A 139 -3.28 -1.63 -12.54
C ALA A 139 -3.02 -0.11 -12.39
N LYS A 140 -3.55 0.51 -11.33
CA LYS A 140 -3.33 1.93 -11.04
C LYS A 140 -1.90 2.24 -10.61
N VAL A 141 -1.36 1.51 -9.62
CA VAL A 141 -0.03 1.79 -9.04
C VAL A 141 1.09 1.66 -10.07
N ARG A 142 0.89 0.81 -11.09
CA ARG A 142 1.81 0.65 -12.21
C ARG A 142 1.99 1.94 -13.02
N GLU A 143 0.90 2.70 -13.19
CA GLU A 143 0.85 3.92 -13.99
C GLU A 143 1.07 5.19 -13.15
N LEU A 144 1.30 5.06 -11.84
CA LEU A 144 1.56 6.22 -10.99
C LEU A 144 2.90 6.87 -11.31
N GLU A 145 2.87 8.19 -11.35
CA GLU A 145 4.02 9.08 -11.54
C GLU A 145 4.41 9.73 -10.20
N PRO A 146 5.70 10.04 -9.99
CA PRO A 146 6.12 10.76 -8.80
C PRO A 146 5.64 12.21 -8.88
N LEU A 147 5.07 12.72 -7.79
CA LEU A 147 4.61 14.10 -7.68
C LEU A 147 5.40 14.87 -6.62
N GLU A 148 5.36 16.20 -6.74
CA GLU A 148 5.92 17.11 -5.74
C GLU A 148 4.84 17.68 -4.82
N VAL A 149 5.16 17.82 -3.54
CA VAL A 149 4.27 18.47 -2.59
C VAL A 149 4.37 19.98 -2.78
N LYS A 150 3.25 20.62 -3.10
CA LYS A 150 3.17 22.08 -3.13
C LYS A 150 3.24 22.64 -1.71
N LYS A 151 4.28 23.42 -1.41
CA LYS A 151 4.35 24.25 -0.19
C LYS A 151 3.55 25.52 -0.44
N VAL A 152 2.63 25.86 0.47
CA VAL A 152 1.81 27.07 0.39
C VAL A 152 2.04 27.94 1.63
N PRO A 153 2.06 29.28 1.49
CA PRO A 153 2.21 30.17 2.63
C PRO A 153 0.97 30.10 3.53
N ILE A 154 1.18 30.14 4.85
CA ILE A 154 0.11 30.18 5.85
C ILE A 154 -0.04 31.63 6.30
N ASN A 155 -1.24 32.20 6.16
CA ASN A 155 -1.57 33.46 6.79
C ASN A 155 -1.79 33.23 8.29
N PRO A 156 -1.01 33.84 9.21
CA PRO A 156 -1.12 33.59 10.65
C PRO A 156 -2.33 34.32 11.27
N THR A 157 -3.52 34.08 10.74
CA THR A 157 -4.80 34.66 11.18
C THR A 157 -5.86 33.57 11.30
N CYS A 158 -6.76 33.67 12.29
CA CYS A 158 -7.93 32.80 12.44
C CYS A 158 -9.23 33.53 12.06
N LEU A 159 -10.28 32.76 11.74
CA LEU A 159 -11.67 33.22 11.54
C LEU A 159 -12.54 32.72 12.70
#